data_AF-W0LGG3-F1
#
_entry.id   AF-W0LGG3-F1
#
_cell.length_a   1.000
_cell.length_b   1.000
_cell.length_c   1.000
_cell.angle_alpha   90.00
_cell.angle_beta   90.00
_cell.angle_gamma   90.00
#
_symmetry.space_group_name_H-M   'P 1'
#
loop_
_entity.id
_entity.type
_entity.pdbx_description
1 polymer ?
#
loop_
_entity_poly.entity_id
_entity_poly.type
_entity_poly.pdbx_seq_one_letter_code
_entity_poly.pdbx_strand_id
1 'polypeptide(L)'
;MKGFFSKFLIGLIAIIIVAAGLFAWVWYSLKQDATQAFNQNSIVNTHLGNVTVEEFGISKFSALPQCQDGCEHYLVKLQGEKASAMAVTDLAKGDTELSHAILCLSDGTNLALTPDAELIVQNSTRETPCQ
;
A
#
# COMPACT_ATOMS: atom_id res chain seq x y z
N MET A 1 -42.97 -20.19 2.82
CA MET A 1 -41.56 -20.00 3.27
C MET A 1 -40.57 -19.83 2.12
N LYS A 2 -40.66 -20.58 0.99
CA LYS A 2 -39.74 -20.42 -0.18
C LYS A 2 -39.64 -18.99 -0.77
N GLY A 3 -40.77 -18.26 -0.88
CA GLY A 3 -40.78 -16.91 -1.44
C GLY A 3 -40.18 -15.82 -0.55
N PHE A 4 -40.23 -15.98 0.77
CA PHE A 4 -39.61 -15.03 1.72
C PHE A 4 -38.09 -15.21 1.74
N PHE A 5 -37.63 -16.47 1.72
CA PHE A 5 -36.22 -16.82 1.65
C PHE A 5 -35.56 -16.32 0.34
N SER A 6 -36.25 -16.42 -0.79
CA SER A 6 -35.78 -15.91 -2.08
C SER A 6 -35.64 -14.38 -2.09
N LYS A 7 -36.61 -13.63 -1.55
CA LYS A 7 -36.52 -12.16 -1.45
C LYS A 7 -35.42 -11.71 -0.48
N PHE A 8 -35.24 -12.43 0.63
CA PHE A 8 -34.15 -12.20 1.56
C PHE A 8 -32.79 -12.42 0.90
N LEU A 9 -32.63 -13.51 0.13
CA LEU A 9 -31.39 -13.80 -0.60
C LEU A 9 -31.05 -12.71 -1.64
N ILE A 10 -32.05 -12.26 -2.40
CA ILE A 10 -31.87 -11.19 -3.39
C ILE A 10 -31.45 -9.87 -2.69
N GLY A 11 -32.07 -9.55 -1.56
CA GLY A 11 -31.67 -8.38 -0.75
C GLY A 11 -30.23 -8.49 -0.24
N LEU A 12 -29.82 -9.67 0.21
CA LEU A 12 -28.46 -9.93 0.70
C LEU A 12 -27.42 -9.82 -0.42
N ILE A 13 -27.74 -10.33 -1.63
CA ILE A 13 -26.91 -10.17 -2.82
C ILE A 13 -26.78 -8.69 -3.20
N ALA A 14 -27.87 -7.92 -3.17
CA ALA A 14 -27.84 -6.49 -3.47
C ALA A 14 -26.91 -5.73 -2.51
N ILE A 15 -26.94 -6.05 -1.20
CA ILE A 15 -26.03 -5.46 -0.21
C ILE A 15 -24.57 -5.82 -0.51
N ILE A 16 -24.29 -7.08 -0.86
CA ILE A 16 -22.93 -7.53 -1.21
C ILE A 16 -22.41 -6.77 -2.43
N ILE A 17 -23.23 -6.57 -3.46
CA ILE A 17 -22.84 -5.82 -4.67
C ILE A 17 -22.50 -4.36 -4.33
N VAL A 18 -23.34 -3.70 -3.53
CA VAL A 18 -23.09 -2.31 -3.12
C VAL A 18 -21.82 -2.22 -2.28
N ALA A 19 -21.64 -3.12 -1.31
CA ALA A 19 -20.44 -3.17 -0.48
C ALA A 19 -19.18 -3.39 -1.35
N ALA A 20 -19.21 -4.37 -2.25
CA ALA A 20 -18.09 -4.65 -3.16
C ALA A 20 -17.75 -3.45 -4.04
N GLY A 21 -18.75 -2.72 -4.55
CA GLY A 21 -18.54 -1.50 -5.32
C GLY A 21 -17.86 -0.39 -4.50
N LEU A 22 -18.29 -0.18 -3.25
CA LEU A 22 -17.65 0.79 -2.36
C LEU A 22 -16.20 0.41 -2.03
N PHE A 23 -15.95 -0.87 -1.71
CA PHE A 23 -14.60 -1.37 -1.47
C PHE A 23 -13.69 -1.20 -2.69
N ALA A 24 -14.18 -1.55 -3.89
CA ALA A 24 -13.43 -1.38 -5.13
C ALA A 24 -13.08 0.10 -5.40
N TRP A 25 -14.00 1.02 -5.11
CA TRP A 25 -13.75 2.45 -5.28
C TRP A 25 -12.72 2.99 -4.29
N VAL A 26 -12.81 2.59 -3.00
CA VAL A 26 -11.81 2.97 -1.99
C VAL A 26 -10.43 2.43 -2.36
N TRP A 27 -10.35 1.17 -2.78
CA TRP A 27 -9.11 0.53 -3.21
C TRP A 27 -8.49 1.22 -4.42
N TYR A 28 -9.31 1.59 -5.42
CA TYR A 28 -8.85 2.30 -6.60
C TYR A 28 -8.30 3.69 -6.28
N SER A 29 -8.98 4.44 -5.39
CA SER A 29 -8.49 5.75 -4.92
C SER A 29 -7.13 5.63 -4.24
N LEU A 30 -7.01 4.69 -3.28
CA LEU A 30 -5.76 4.45 -2.56
C LEU A 30 -4.61 4.10 -3.52
N LYS A 31 -4.90 3.31 -4.57
CA LYS A 31 -3.94 2.96 -5.61
C LYS A 31 -3.43 4.18 -6.38
N GLN A 32 -4.32 5.11 -6.73
CA GLN A 32 -3.94 6.35 -7.40
C GLN A 32 -3.14 7.26 -6.48
N ASP A 33 -3.61 7.47 -5.25
CA ASP A 33 -2.96 8.34 -4.26
C ASP A 33 -1.54 7.85 -3.95
N ALA A 34 -1.37 6.54 -3.70
CA ALA A 34 -0.06 5.94 -3.48
C ALA A 34 0.84 6.04 -4.71
N THR A 35 0.31 5.78 -5.92
CA THR A 35 1.08 5.91 -7.16
C THR A 35 1.61 7.33 -7.33
N GLN A 36 0.79 8.34 -7.03
CA GLN A 36 1.20 9.73 -7.04
C GLN A 36 2.28 10.00 -5.98
N ALA A 37 2.09 9.54 -4.75
CA ALA A 37 3.03 9.72 -3.64
C ALA A 37 4.43 9.14 -3.97
N PHE A 38 4.47 7.92 -4.53
CA PHE A 38 5.72 7.29 -4.94
C PHE A 38 6.41 8.05 -6.09
N ASN A 39 5.64 8.55 -7.07
CA ASN A 39 6.20 9.31 -8.19
C ASN A 39 6.73 10.70 -7.79
N GLN A 40 6.25 11.26 -6.68
CA GLN A 40 6.78 12.52 -6.13
C GLN A 40 8.12 12.31 -5.39
N ASN A 41 8.44 11.08 -5.00
CA ASN A 41 9.66 10.79 -4.26
C ASN A 41 10.89 10.73 -5.19
N SER A 42 11.92 11.51 -4.87
CA SER A 42 13.13 11.63 -5.70
C SER A 42 13.96 10.34 -5.75
N ILE A 43 13.97 9.55 -4.67
CA ILE A 43 14.70 8.28 -4.59
C ILE A 43 14.01 7.25 -5.49
N VAL A 44 12.68 7.15 -5.42
CA VAL A 44 11.90 6.28 -6.30
C VAL A 44 12.17 6.62 -7.77
N ASN A 45 12.07 7.89 -8.15
CA ASN A 45 12.30 8.30 -9.54
C ASN A 45 13.75 8.02 -10.01
N THR A 46 14.73 8.21 -9.13
CA THR A 46 16.14 7.91 -9.41
C THR A 46 16.35 6.43 -9.72
N HIS A 47 15.79 5.54 -8.90
CA HIS A 47 16.02 4.10 -9.00
C HIS A 47 15.08 3.39 -9.97
N LEU A 48 13.80 3.78 -10.02
CA LEU A 48 12.75 3.07 -10.75
C LEU A 48 12.16 3.87 -11.92
N GLY A 49 12.34 5.19 -11.96
CA GLY A 49 11.62 6.09 -12.89
C GLY A 49 10.20 6.36 -12.40
N ASN A 50 9.28 6.71 -13.32
CA ASN A 50 7.87 6.70 -12.95
C ASN A 50 7.43 5.28 -12.64
N VAL A 51 6.62 5.15 -11.60
CA VAL A 51 6.09 3.88 -11.11
C VAL A 51 4.58 3.85 -11.19
N THR A 52 4.06 2.63 -11.26
CA THR A 52 2.66 2.32 -11.01
C THR A 52 2.61 1.29 -9.88
N VAL A 53 1.62 1.42 -9.00
CA VAL A 53 1.35 0.34 -8.05
C VAL A 53 0.71 -0.81 -8.83
N GLU A 54 1.17 -2.04 -8.62
CA GLU A 54 0.55 -3.24 -9.18
C GLU A 54 -0.40 -3.87 -8.15
N GLU A 55 0.14 -4.14 -6.97
CA GLU A 55 -0.55 -4.83 -5.87
C GLU A 55 -0.30 -4.12 -4.54
N PHE A 56 -1.29 -4.21 -3.65
CA PHE A 56 -1.15 -3.93 -2.23
C PHE A 56 -1.40 -5.21 -1.44
N GLY A 57 -0.54 -5.45 -0.45
CA GLY A 57 -0.78 -6.36 0.65
C GLY A 57 -0.71 -5.61 1.97
N ILE A 58 -1.23 -6.22 3.03
CA ILE A 58 -1.03 -5.71 4.39
C ILE A 58 0.35 -6.16 4.84
N SER A 59 1.20 -5.21 5.22
CA SER A 59 2.50 -5.50 5.80
C SER A 59 2.36 -5.89 7.26
N LYS A 60 3.06 -6.96 7.69
CA LYS A 60 3.26 -7.26 9.12
C LYS A 60 4.37 -6.43 9.73
N PHE A 61 5.24 -5.88 8.90
CA PHE A 61 6.28 -4.97 9.30
C PHE A 61 5.66 -3.59 9.50
N SER A 62 5.64 -3.14 10.76
CA SER A 62 5.19 -1.83 11.19
C SER A 62 6.38 -1.11 11.80
N ALA A 63 6.82 -0.05 11.13
CA ALA A 63 7.92 0.78 11.57
C ALA A 63 7.68 1.44 12.94
N LEU A 64 6.42 1.79 13.22
CA LEU A 64 5.95 2.31 14.50
C LEU A 64 4.61 1.66 14.88
N PRO A 65 4.41 1.26 16.15
CA PRO A 65 3.17 0.64 16.62
C PRO A 65 1.92 1.56 16.56
N GLN A 66 2.05 2.80 16.09
CA GLN A 66 1.00 3.81 16.10
C GLN A 66 0.92 4.52 14.74
N CYS A 67 0.40 3.84 13.71
CA CYS A 67 -0.29 4.51 12.62
C CYS A 67 -1.44 5.33 13.25
N GLN A 68 -1.62 6.60 12.87
CA GLN A 68 -2.77 7.40 13.33
C GLN A 68 -4.10 6.83 12.81
N ASP A 69 -5.24 7.26 13.35
CA ASP A 69 -6.57 6.73 12.97
C ASP A 69 -6.80 6.75 11.45
N GLY A 70 -6.96 5.57 10.85
CA GLY A 70 -7.21 5.39 9.40
C GLY A 70 -5.97 5.13 8.54
N CYS A 71 -4.79 5.04 9.16
CA CYS A 71 -3.53 4.66 8.54
C CYS A 71 -3.33 3.14 8.62
N GLU A 72 -2.91 2.51 7.52
CA GLU A 72 -2.56 1.08 7.47
C GLU A 72 -1.15 0.88 6.92
N HIS A 73 -0.47 -0.16 7.40
CA HIS A 73 0.86 -0.55 6.93
C HIS A 73 0.73 -1.40 5.68
N TYR A 74 1.16 -0.88 4.54
CA TYR A 74 1.05 -1.58 3.27
C TYR A 74 2.40 -2.09 2.78
N LEU A 75 2.35 -3.30 2.22
CA LEU A 75 3.36 -3.84 1.34
C LEU A 75 2.90 -3.59 -0.10
N VAL A 76 3.64 -2.78 -0.84
CA VAL A 76 3.27 -2.28 -2.16
C VAL A 76 4.23 -2.85 -3.19
N LYS A 77 3.69 -3.47 -4.24
CA LYS A 77 4.47 -3.86 -5.40
C LYS A 77 4.46 -2.73 -6.42
N LEU A 78 5.64 -2.21 -6.74
CA LEU A 78 5.83 -1.12 -7.69
C LEU A 78 6.38 -1.67 -9.01
N GLN A 79 5.74 -1.29 -10.11
CA GLN A 79 6.27 -1.46 -11.45
C GLN A 79 6.77 -0.11 -11.96
N GLY A 80 8.10 0.06 -11.98
CA GLY A 80 8.75 1.22 -12.56
C GLY A 80 9.13 1.04 -14.03
N GLU A 81 9.46 2.15 -14.69
CA GLU A 81 10.03 2.19 -16.04
C GLU A 81 11.36 1.43 -16.14
N LYS A 82 12.19 1.49 -15.09
CA LYS A 82 13.54 0.89 -15.06
C LYS A 82 13.58 -0.51 -14.46
N ALA A 83 12.79 -0.73 -13.40
CA ALA A 83 12.75 -1.98 -12.65
C ALA A 83 11.47 -2.09 -11.81
N SER A 84 11.16 -3.30 -11.37
CA SER A 84 10.13 -3.55 -10.35
C SER A 84 10.76 -3.58 -8.96
N ALA A 85 10.02 -3.14 -7.95
CA ALA A 85 10.46 -3.17 -6.56
C ALA A 85 9.29 -3.44 -5.61
N MET A 86 9.60 -3.76 -4.36
CA MET A 86 8.64 -3.75 -3.28
C MET A 86 8.86 -2.50 -2.44
N ALA A 87 7.82 -1.95 -1.83
CA ALA A 87 7.94 -0.91 -0.84
C ALA A 87 7.07 -1.25 0.36
N VAL A 88 7.52 -0.91 1.55
CA VAL A 88 6.64 -0.82 2.71
C VAL A 88 6.42 0.64 3.05
N THR A 89 5.18 0.99 3.37
CA THR A 89 4.82 2.37 3.70
C THR A 89 3.51 2.39 4.46
N ASP A 90 3.38 3.43 5.28
CA ASP A 90 2.15 3.76 5.96
C ASP A 90 1.35 4.67 5.03
N LEU A 91 0.13 4.24 4.68
CA LEU A 91 -0.76 5.02 3.83
C LEU A 91 -2.11 5.20 4.52
N ALA A 92 -2.67 6.40 4.40
CA ALA A 92 -4.05 6.68 4.72
C ALA A 92 -4.76 7.22 3.48
N LYS A 93 -6.08 7.05 3.42
CA LYS A 93 -6.87 7.53 2.30
C LYS A 93 -6.84 9.07 2.23
N GLY A 94 -6.51 9.60 1.06
CA GLY A 94 -6.44 11.05 0.82
C GLY A 94 -5.08 11.68 1.13
N ASP A 95 -4.14 10.90 1.66
CA ASP A 95 -2.76 11.33 1.84
C ASP A 95 -1.96 11.05 0.56
N THR A 96 -1.32 12.08 0.03
CA THR A 96 -0.44 11.98 -1.14
C THR A 96 1.04 12.02 -0.78
N GLU A 97 1.36 12.02 0.51
CA GLU A 97 2.73 11.98 1.02
C GLU A 97 3.02 10.60 1.59
N LEU A 98 4.24 10.11 1.38
CA LEU A 98 4.69 8.86 1.96
C LEU A 98 5.04 9.06 3.44
N SER A 99 4.70 8.07 4.27
CA SER A 99 5.07 7.99 5.68
C SER A 99 5.72 6.64 5.96
N HIS A 100 6.77 6.63 6.80
CA HIS A 100 7.51 5.42 7.20
C HIS A 100 7.87 4.51 6.01
N ALA A 101 8.29 5.11 4.91
CA ALA A 101 8.38 4.42 3.64
C ALA A 101 9.80 3.89 3.38
N ILE A 102 9.89 2.62 3.01
CA ILE A 102 11.14 1.94 2.65
C ILE A 102 10.94 1.26 1.30
N LEU A 103 11.88 1.50 0.38
CA LEU A 103 11.95 0.82 -0.90
C LEU A 103 12.90 -0.36 -0.81
N CYS A 104 12.44 -1.54 -1.18
CA CYS A 104 13.21 -2.77 -1.25
C CYS A 104 13.45 -3.14 -2.71
N LEU A 105 14.70 -3.00 -3.15
CA LEU A 105 15.15 -3.35 -4.49
C LEU A 105 15.38 -4.85 -4.60
N SER A 106 15.36 -5.36 -5.84
CA SER A 106 15.54 -6.78 -6.13
C SER A 106 16.93 -7.33 -5.79
N ASP A 107 17.92 -6.46 -5.65
CA ASP A 107 19.29 -6.81 -5.24
C ASP A 107 19.43 -6.97 -3.71
N GLY A 108 18.34 -6.80 -2.96
CA GLY A 108 18.29 -6.86 -1.50
C GLY A 108 18.62 -5.54 -0.81
N THR A 109 18.87 -4.46 -1.58
CA THR A 109 19.10 -3.13 -1.03
C THR A 109 17.78 -2.53 -0.54
N ASN A 110 17.78 -2.07 0.71
CA ASN A 110 16.68 -1.31 1.30
C ASN A 110 17.06 0.17 1.34
N LEU A 111 16.19 1.04 0.85
CA LEU A 111 16.39 2.48 0.81
C LEU A 111 15.26 3.15 1.59
N ALA A 112 15.60 4.02 2.53
CA ALA A 112 14.61 4.85 3.20
C ALA A 112 14.09 5.88 2.20
N LEU A 113 12.77 5.94 2.00
CA LEU A 113 12.12 6.94 1.17
C LEU A 113 11.74 8.19 1.97
N THR A 114 11.67 8.07 3.29
CA THR A 114 11.30 9.13 4.22
C THR A 114 12.31 9.21 5.38
N PRO A 115 12.51 10.38 6.03
CA PRO A 115 13.54 10.55 7.05
C PRO A 115 13.37 9.68 8.30
N ASP A 116 12.12 9.45 8.70
CA ASP A 116 11.72 8.54 9.79
C ASP A 116 12.11 7.08 9.53
N ALA A 117 12.17 6.66 8.27
CA ALA A 117 12.55 5.31 7.87
C ALA A 117 14.08 5.10 7.80
N GLU A 118 14.90 6.17 7.84
CA GLU A 118 16.37 6.08 7.75
C GLU A 118 16.96 5.24 8.89
N LEU A 119 16.48 5.48 10.12
CA LEU A 119 16.96 4.75 11.30
C LEU A 119 16.63 3.25 11.21
N ILE A 120 15.53 2.90 10.55
CA ILE A 120 15.09 1.52 10.39
C ILE A 120 15.98 0.78 9.39
N VAL A 121 16.25 1.43 8.25
CA VAL A 121 17.12 0.88 7.22
C VAL A 121 18.56 0.73 7.73
N GLN A 122 19.06 1.70 8.51
CA GLN A 122 20.42 1.67 9.05
C GLN A 122 20.62 0.63 10.16
N ASN A 123 19.56 0.30 10.91
CA ASN A 123 19.65 -0.57 12.09
C ASN A 123 19.17 -2.01 11.82
N SER A 124 18.58 -2.27 10.65
CA SER A 124 18.10 -3.61 10.30
C SER A 124 19.26 -4.55 9.96
N THR A 125 19.63 -5.38 10.93
CA THR A 125 20.48 -6.56 10.73
C THR A 125 19.70 -7.88 10.81
N ARG A 126 18.37 -7.83 11.02
CA ARG A 126 17.53 -9.04 11.23
C ARG A 126 16.15 -9.07 10.56
N GLU A 127 15.60 -7.93 10.14
CA GLU A 127 14.23 -7.88 9.59
C GLU A 127 14.25 -7.39 8.14
N THR A 128 13.64 -8.17 7.26
CA THR A 128 13.43 -7.82 5.86
C THR A 128 12.11 -7.06 5.74
N PRO A 129 12.13 -5.72 5.59
CA PRO A 129 10.92 -4.90 5.74
C PRO A 129 9.83 -5.29 4.75
N CYS A 130 10.23 -5.73 3.55
CA CYS A 130 9.33 -6.07 2.45
C CYS A 130 9.07 -7.58 2.24
N GLN A 131 9.28 -8.44 3.27
CA GLN A 131 8.96 -9.88 3.20
C GLN A 131 7.74 -10.26 4.04
#